data_AF-A0A1L7BDT8-F1
#
_entry.id   AF-A0A1L7BDT8-F1
#
_cell.length_a   1.000
_cell.length_b   1.000
_cell.length_c   1.000
_cell.angle_alpha   90.00
_cell.angle_beta   90.00
_cell.angle_gamma   90.00
#
_symmetry.space_group_name_H-M   'P 1'
#
loop_
_entity.id
_entity.type
_entity.pdbx_description
1 polymer ?
#
loop_
_entity_poly.entity_id
_entity_poly.type
_entity_poly.pdbx_seq_one_letter_code
_entity_poly.pdbx_strand_id
1 'polypeptide(L)'
;MRILLSKSFLVEEFDPDIWITTDFESYNVPYTIFYNGEHVFIHGQYRLVDVVLRNTKRKIRLENYVVSIINGTQIGIAENYLEDVDFFFLFDKTVYTSKFLLRKAQIMVASDISKRMCFAILLFKDRPNYIRVFPENGIVDDSMSYVLYEKLERSEIS
;
A
#
# COMPACT_ATOMS: atom_id res chain seq x y z
N MET A 1 -13.08 -8.47 2.48
CA MET A 1 -11.86 -7.70 2.78
C MET A 1 -11.97 -6.30 2.17
N ARG A 2 -11.69 -5.25 2.94
CA ARG A 2 -11.61 -3.86 2.49
C ARG A 2 -10.23 -3.26 2.80
N ILE A 3 -9.57 -2.73 1.78
CA ILE A 3 -8.32 -1.96 1.91
C ILE A 3 -8.61 -0.54 1.44
N LEU A 4 -8.35 0.44 2.32
CA LEU A 4 -8.55 1.86 2.03
C LEU A 4 -7.21 2.58 2.03
N LEU A 5 -6.86 3.20 0.90
CA LEU A 5 -5.76 4.14 0.79
C LEU A 5 -6.35 5.55 0.83
N SER A 6 -6.23 6.27 1.93
CA SER A 6 -6.90 7.57 2.07
C SER A 6 -6.37 8.42 3.22
N LYS A 7 -6.88 9.67 3.28
CA LYS A 7 -6.87 10.49 4.50
C LYS A 7 -7.86 9.95 5.55
N SER A 8 -7.68 10.40 6.80
CA SER A 8 -8.45 10.01 7.99
C SER A 8 -9.97 10.12 7.86
N PHE A 9 -10.47 11.23 7.28
CA PHE A 9 -11.91 11.51 7.26
C PHE A 9 -12.79 10.50 6.49
N LEU A 10 -12.19 9.61 5.68
CA LEU A 10 -12.93 8.57 4.94
C LEU A 10 -12.97 7.22 5.68
N VAL A 11 -12.26 7.09 6.81
CA VAL A 11 -12.11 5.79 7.49
C VAL A 11 -13.43 5.30 8.06
N GLU A 12 -14.17 6.15 8.75
CA GLU A 12 -15.48 5.79 9.34
C GLU A 12 -16.54 5.45 8.28
N GLU A 13 -16.44 6.06 7.09
CA GLU A 13 -17.39 5.82 5.99
C GLU A 13 -17.26 4.40 5.42
N PHE A 14 -16.03 3.90 5.27
CA PHE A 14 -15.76 2.63 4.59
C PHE A 14 -15.50 1.45 5.53
N ASP A 15 -15.19 1.71 6.80
CA ASP A 15 -14.88 0.70 7.82
C ASP A 15 -13.89 -0.38 7.29
N PRO A 16 -12.63 0.01 6.98
CA PRO A 16 -11.69 -0.87 6.30
C PRO A 16 -11.04 -1.90 7.24
N ASP A 17 -10.62 -3.05 6.70
CA ASP A 17 -9.77 -4.01 7.43
C ASP A 17 -8.32 -3.51 7.53
N ILE A 18 -7.85 -2.87 6.47
CA ILE A 18 -6.51 -2.27 6.37
C ILE A 18 -6.67 -0.83 5.89
N TRP A 19 -6.24 0.12 6.70
CA TRP A 19 -6.15 1.52 6.33
C TRP A 19 -4.70 1.92 6.07
N ILE A 20 -4.39 2.38 4.86
CA ILE A 20 -3.06 2.84 4.47
C ILE A 20 -3.13 4.36 4.27
N THR A 21 -2.27 5.10 4.97
CA THR A 21 -2.41 6.55 5.02
C THR A 21 -1.09 7.31 5.15
N THR A 22 -1.13 8.60 4.84
CA THR A 22 -0.09 9.58 5.16
C THR A 22 -0.54 10.58 6.22
N ASP A 23 -1.74 10.40 6.77
CA ASP A 23 -2.38 11.29 7.73
C ASP A 23 -2.94 10.44 8.87
N PHE A 24 -2.18 10.33 9.96
CA PHE A 24 -2.49 9.40 11.04
C PHE A 24 -3.39 10.03 12.09
N GLU A 25 -4.51 9.37 12.33
CA GLU A 25 -5.47 9.66 13.39
C GLU A 25 -5.85 8.35 14.08
N SER A 26 -6.30 8.41 15.33
CA SER A 26 -6.66 7.21 16.10
C SER A 26 -8.07 6.74 15.76
N TYR A 27 -8.18 5.86 14.75
CA TYR A 27 -9.41 5.14 14.44
C TYR A 27 -9.34 3.68 14.87
N ASN A 28 -10.52 3.11 15.11
CA ASN A 28 -10.67 1.71 15.47
C ASN A 28 -10.60 0.81 14.22
N VAL A 29 -9.42 0.71 13.62
CA VAL A 29 -9.15 -0.12 12.42
C VAL A 29 -8.27 -1.31 12.82
N PRO A 30 -8.53 -2.54 12.31
CA PRO A 30 -7.71 -3.70 12.65
C PRO A 30 -6.22 -3.49 12.38
N TYR A 31 -5.89 -2.94 11.20
CA TYR A 31 -4.53 -2.57 10.83
C TYR A 31 -4.45 -1.20 10.17
N THR A 32 -3.54 -0.36 10.67
CA THR A 32 -3.18 0.93 10.05
C THR A 32 -1.74 0.91 9.59
N ILE A 33 -1.51 1.20 8.32
CA ILE A 33 -0.18 1.34 7.71
C ILE A 33 0.04 2.83 7.41
N PHE A 34 0.80 3.50 8.28
CA PHE A 34 1.07 4.92 8.19
C PHE A 34 2.43 5.20 7.57
N TYR A 35 2.48 6.02 6.54
CA TYR A 35 3.71 6.47 5.89
C TYR A 35 3.94 7.96 6.14
N ASN A 36 5.00 8.30 6.87
CA ASN A 36 5.34 9.69 7.17
C ASN A 36 6.26 10.36 6.13
N GLY A 37 6.53 9.69 5.01
CA GLY A 37 7.45 10.15 3.97
C GLY A 37 8.89 9.66 4.08
N GLU A 38 9.23 8.98 5.16
CA GLU A 38 10.55 8.33 5.35
C GLU A 38 10.38 6.88 5.81
N HIS A 39 9.53 6.64 6.79
CA HIS A 39 9.29 5.34 7.42
C HIS A 39 7.83 4.92 7.29
N VAL A 40 7.60 3.62 7.26
CA VAL A 40 6.27 3.02 7.33
C VAL A 40 6.07 2.42 8.70
N PHE A 41 5.02 2.83 9.40
CA PHE A 41 4.61 2.33 10.70
C PHE A 41 3.40 1.43 10.52
N ILE A 42 3.45 0.23 11.07
CA ILE A 42 2.34 -0.72 11.05
C ILE A 42 1.78 -0.77 12.46
N HIS A 43 0.57 -0.27 12.63
CA HIS A 43 -0.19 -0.32 13.86
C HIS A 43 -1.26 -1.41 13.73
N GLY A 44 -1.36 -2.26 14.76
CA GLY A 44 -2.61 -2.95 15.03
C GLY A 44 -3.50 -2.07 15.92
N GLN A 45 -4.74 -2.51 16.13
CA GLN A 45 -5.79 -1.79 16.87
C GLN A 45 -5.34 -1.05 18.15
N TYR A 46 -4.40 -1.62 18.92
CA TYR A 46 -3.94 -1.04 20.21
C TYR A 46 -2.42 -0.99 20.39
N ARG A 47 -1.63 -1.27 19.34
CA ARG A 47 -0.17 -1.30 19.47
C ARG A 47 0.54 -1.10 18.15
N LEU A 48 1.75 -0.55 18.22
CA LEU A 48 2.71 -0.64 17.13
C LEU A 48 3.11 -2.10 16.94
N VAL A 49 2.92 -2.61 15.73
CA VAL A 49 3.27 -3.98 15.32
C VAL A 49 4.67 -4.00 14.72
N ASP A 50 4.99 -3.06 13.83
CA ASP A 50 6.30 -3.02 13.20
C ASP A 50 6.63 -1.64 12.59
N VAL A 51 7.90 -1.43 12.23
CA VAL A 51 8.41 -0.27 11.51
C VAL A 51 9.29 -0.74 10.34
N VAL A 52 9.03 -0.19 9.15
CA VAL A 52 9.83 -0.42 7.94
C VAL A 52 10.60 0.85 7.62
N LEU A 53 11.92 0.76 7.74
CA LEU A 53 12.83 1.88 7.52
C LEU A 53 12.93 2.22 6.03
N ARG A 54 13.42 3.42 5.73
CA ARG A 54 13.64 3.83 4.33
C ARG A 54 14.64 2.92 3.64
N ASN A 55 14.39 2.63 2.37
CA ASN A 55 15.23 1.76 1.54
C ASN A 55 15.36 0.33 2.10
N THR A 56 14.34 -0.12 2.84
CA THR A 56 14.23 -1.50 3.31
C THR A 56 12.95 -2.14 2.79
N LYS A 57 12.89 -3.47 2.88
CA LYS A 57 11.70 -4.26 2.63
C LYS A 57 11.40 -5.12 3.85
N ARG A 58 10.13 -5.47 4.04
CA ARG A 58 9.71 -6.33 5.13
C ARG A 58 8.47 -7.13 4.78
N LYS A 59 8.55 -8.43 4.98
CA LYS A 59 7.41 -9.34 4.91
C LYS A 59 6.74 -9.41 6.28
N ILE A 60 5.44 -9.13 6.34
CA ILE A 60 4.66 -9.04 7.58
C ILE A 60 3.40 -9.89 7.44
N ARG A 61 3.02 -10.59 8.52
CA ARG A 61 1.75 -11.32 8.59
C ARG A 61 0.71 -10.48 9.34
N LEU A 62 -0.37 -10.13 8.65
CA LEU A 62 -1.56 -9.45 9.18
C LEU A 62 -2.67 -10.49 9.27
N GLU A 63 -2.82 -11.17 10.41
CA GLU A 63 -3.76 -12.30 10.65
C GLU A 63 -3.96 -13.25 9.46
N ASN A 64 -4.88 -12.92 8.56
CA ASN A 64 -5.27 -13.72 7.39
C ASN A 64 -4.45 -13.44 6.12
N TYR A 65 -3.52 -12.48 6.15
CA TYR A 65 -2.74 -12.03 5.01
C TYR A 65 -1.25 -12.00 5.32
N VAL A 66 -0.45 -12.27 4.30
CA VAL A 66 0.99 -12.06 4.30
C VAL A 66 1.28 -10.99 3.27
N VAL A 67 1.83 -9.86 3.71
CA VAL A 67 2.09 -8.71 2.84
C VAL A 67 3.57 -8.39 2.82
N SER A 68 4.07 -7.90 1.69
CA SER A 68 5.43 -7.35 1.61
C SER A 68 5.35 -5.82 1.53
N ILE A 69 5.97 -5.15 2.49
CA ILE A 69 6.08 -3.70 2.57
C ILE A 69 7.45 -3.31 2.05
N ILE A 70 7.50 -2.51 0.98
CA ILE A 70 8.73 -2.10 0.32
C ILE A 70 8.79 -0.57 0.30
N ASN A 71 9.88 -0.01 0.82
CA ASN A 71 10.04 1.43 0.98
C ASN A 71 11.28 1.95 0.23
N GLY A 72 11.10 3.02 -0.54
CA GLY A 72 12.19 3.78 -1.15
C GLY A 72 12.84 3.08 -2.34
N THR A 73 14.17 3.00 -2.34
CA THR A 73 14.96 2.44 -3.45
C THR A 73 14.66 0.98 -3.74
N GLN A 74 14.19 0.24 -2.74
CA GLN A 74 13.86 -1.19 -2.84
C GLN A 74 12.74 -1.48 -3.84
N ILE A 75 11.90 -0.49 -4.18
CA ILE A 75 10.88 -0.63 -5.22
C ILE A 75 11.53 -0.92 -6.59
N GLY A 76 12.79 -0.52 -6.81
CA GLY A 76 13.48 -0.73 -8.07
C GLY A 76 14.14 -2.11 -8.24
N ILE A 77 14.07 -2.98 -7.24
CA ILE A 77 14.80 -4.25 -7.21
C ILE A 77 13.81 -5.38 -7.52
N ALA A 78 13.98 -6.05 -8.66
CA ALA A 78 13.00 -7.01 -9.17
C ALA A 78 12.84 -8.25 -8.28
N GLU A 79 13.94 -8.68 -7.65
CA GLU A 79 14.01 -9.85 -6.77
C GLU A 79 13.13 -9.69 -5.52
N ASN A 80 12.82 -8.44 -5.14
CA ASN A 80 11.93 -8.17 -4.02
C ASN A 80 10.48 -8.59 -4.29
N TYR A 81 10.12 -8.83 -5.56
CA TYR A 81 8.77 -9.21 -5.98
C TYR A 81 8.59 -10.70 -6.21
N LEU A 82 9.62 -11.50 -5.91
CA LEU A 82 9.56 -12.97 -5.98
C LEU A 82 9.03 -13.62 -4.68
N GLU A 83 8.67 -12.80 -3.69
CA GLU A 83 8.17 -13.27 -2.40
C GLU A 83 6.74 -13.80 -2.51
N ASP A 84 6.48 -14.94 -1.87
CA ASP A 84 5.13 -15.49 -1.78
C ASP A 84 4.29 -14.71 -0.74
N VAL A 85 3.53 -13.73 -1.21
CA VAL A 85 2.68 -12.82 -0.43
C VAL A 85 1.33 -12.62 -1.12
N ASP A 86 0.32 -12.22 -0.36
CA ASP A 86 -0.99 -11.85 -0.89
C ASP A 86 -0.93 -10.52 -1.64
N PHE A 87 -0.24 -9.53 -1.06
CA PHE A 87 -0.17 -8.16 -1.59
C PHE A 87 1.21 -7.53 -1.36
N PHE A 88 1.55 -6.58 -2.23
CA PHE A 88 2.68 -5.66 -2.04
C PHE A 88 2.17 -4.26 -1.69
N PHE A 89 2.79 -3.65 -0.69
CA PHE A 89 2.57 -2.25 -0.31
C PHE A 89 3.86 -1.45 -0.53
N LEU A 90 3.79 -0.45 -1.41
CA LEU A 90 4.96 0.24 -1.96
C LEU A 90 4.94 1.71 -1.57
N PHE A 91 6.02 2.21 -0.98
CA PHE A 91 6.09 3.57 -0.46
C PHE A 91 7.34 4.29 -0.96
N ASP A 92 7.21 5.52 -1.46
CA ASP A 92 8.37 6.37 -1.74
C ASP A 92 8.00 7.85 -1.64
N LYS A 93 9.02 8.67 -1.43
CA LYS A 93 8.93 10.13 -1.45
C LYS A 93 9.92 10.67 -2.47
N THR A 94 9.47 11.61 -3.29
CA THR A 94 10.31 12.28 -4.26
C THR A 94 9.80 13.67 -4.60
N VAL A 95 10.72 14.56 -4.95
CA VAL A 95 10.42 15.86 -5.57
C VAL A 95 10.70 15.86 -7.07
N TYR A 96 11.38 14.81 -7.56
CA TYR A 96 11.76 14.65 -8.96
C TYR A 96 10.67 13.93 -9.75
N THR A 97 10.18 14.58 -10.81
CA THR A 97 9.15 14.03 -11.70
C THR A 97 9.61 12.73 -12.36
N SER A 98 10.87 12.65 -12.79
CA SER A 98 11.44 11.44 -13.41
C SER A 98 11.36 10.23 -12.48
N LYS A 99 11.77 10.41 -11.20
CA LYS A 99 11.67 9.34 -10.19
C LYS A 99 10.22 8.98 -9.89
N PHE A 100 9.31 9.95 -9.85
CA PHE A 100 7.87 9.69 -9.63
C PHE A 100 7.28 8.82 -10.74
N LEU A 101 7.50 9.18 -12.01
CA LEU A 101 7.04 8.39 -13.16
C LEU A 101 7.71 7.01 -13.21
N LEU A 102 9.01 6.93 -12.89
CA LEU A 102 9.73 5.67 -12.80
C LEU A 102 9.12 4.75 -11.74
N ARG A 103 8.72 5.28 -10.57
CA ARG A 103 8.07 4.48 -9.54
C ARG A 103 6.72 3.93 -10.00
N LYS A 104 5.91 4.73 -10.69
CA LYS A 104 4.66 4.24 -11.30
C LYS A 104 4.90 3.05 -12.23
N ALA A 105 5.89 3.16 -13.12
CA ALA A 105 6.26 2.07 -14.02
C ALA A 105 6.78 0.83 -13.25
N GLN A 106 7.61 1.03 -12.23
CA GLN A 106 8.14 -0.07 -11.42
C GLN A 106 7.05 -0.80 -10.62
N ILE A 107 6.04 -0.09 -10.13
CA ILE A 107 4.87 -0.70 -9.46
C ILE A 107 4.09 -1.59 -10.44
N MET A 108 3.93 -1.15 -11.70
CA MET A 108 3.31 -1.96 -12.75
C MET A 108 4.10 -3.24 -13.02
N VAL A 109 5.42 -3.10 -13.22
CA VAL A 109 6.32 -4.22 -13.45
C VAL A 109 6.35 -5.17 -12.25
N ALA A 110 6.33 -4.63 -11.03
CA ALA A 110 6.23 -5.41 -9.80
C ALA A 110 4.99 -6.30 -9.75
N SER A 111 3.83 -5.74 -10.10
CA SER A 111 2.57 -6.50 -10.14
C SER A 111 2.61 -7.59 -11.21
N ASP A 112 3.20 -7.32 -12.36
CA ASP A 112 3.29 -8.30 -13.44
C ASP A 112 4.29 -9.43 -13.15
N ILE A 113 5.46 -9.12 -12.60
CA ILE A 113 6.48 -10.12 -12.21
C ILE A 113 5.96 -11.00 -11.07
N SER A 114 5.36 -10.40 -10.04
CA SER A 114 4.87 -11.15 -8.88
C SER A 114 3.57 -11.90 -9.13
N LYS A 115 2.81 -11.51 -10.15
CA LYS A 115 1.40 -11.91 -10.35
C LYS A 115 0.51 -11.62 -9.13
N ARG A 116 0.88 -10.60 -8.33
CA ARG A 116 0.15 -10.13 -7.15
C ARG A 116 -0.32 -8.69 -7.35
N MET A 117 -1.28 -8.27 -6.53
CA MET A 117 -1.74 -6.88 -6.49
C MET A 117 -0.72 -6.01 -5.77
N CYS A 118 -0.51 -4.80 -6.29
CA CYS A 118 0.34 -3.80 -5.66
C CYS A 118 -0.51 -2.58 -5.29
N PHE A 119 -0.35 -2.10 -4.07
CA PHE A 119 -0.84 -0.81 -3.65
C PHE A 119 0.34 0.10 -3.35
N ALA A 120 0.24 1.38 -3.70
CA ALA A 120 1.31 2.32 -3.45
C ALA A 120 0.82 3.66 -2.93
N ILE A 121 1.64 4.25 -2.06
CA ILE A 121 1.56 5.66 -1.70
C ILE A 121 2.86 6.32 -2.13
N LEU A 122 2.76 7.19 -3.13
CA LEU A 122 3.88 8.00 -3.61
C LEU A 122 3.68 9.45 -3.17
N LEU A 123 4.56 9.96 -2.33
CA LEU A 123 4.59 11.38 -2.00
C LEU A 123 5.38 12.13 -3.08
N PHE A 124 4.67 12.85 -3.96
CA PHE A 124 5.28 13.73 -4.94
C PHE A 124 5.11 15.19 -4.54
N LYS A 125 6.23 15.86 -4.22
CA LYS A 125 6.21 17.24 -3.69
C LYS A 125 5.26 17.37 -2.49
N ASP A 126 5.36 16.42 -1.56
CA ASP A 126 4.55 16.29 -0.34
C ASP A 126 3.04 16.08 -0.58
N ARG A 127 2.63 15.83 -1.83
CA ARG A 127 1.25 15.43 -2.15
C ARG A 127 1.17 13.92 -2.30
N PRO A 128 0.28 13.24 -1.56
CA PRO A 128 0.09 11.81 -1.71
C PRO A 128 -0.58 11.51 -3.05
N ASN A 129 -0.08 10.47 -3.70
CA ASN A 129 -0.71 9.84 -4.84
C ASN A 129 -0.87 8.35 -4.51
N TYR A 130 -2.13 7.92 -4.48
CA TYR A 130 -2.55 6.58 -4.16
C TYR A 130 -2.71 5.79 -5.46
N ILE A 131 -2.09 4.62 -5.52
CA ILE A 131 -2.09 3.82 -6.74
C ILE A 131 -2.46 2.39 -6.39
N ARG A 132 -3.31 1.79 -7.22
CA ARG A 132 -3.58 0.35 -7.20
C ARG A 132 -3.35 -0.24 -8.57
N VAL A 133 -2.63 -1.35 -8.57
CA VAL A 133 -2.23 -2.08 -9.77
C VAL A 133 -2.64 -3.54 -9.63
N PHE A 134 -3.26 -4.07 -10.68
CA PHE A 134 -3.58 -5.48 -10.80
C PHE A 134 -2.63 -6.16 -11.79
N PRO A 135 -2.30 -7.44 -11.55
CA PRO A 135 -1.53 -8.21 -12.52
C PRO A 135 -2.26 -8.20 -13.86
N GLU A 136 -1.49 -8.08 -14.95
CA GLU A 136 -1.97 -8.09 -16.36
C GLU A 136 -2.83 -6.88 -16.77
N ASN A 137 -3.49 -6.21 -15.83
CA ASN A 137 -4.32 -5.02 -16.09
C ASN A 137 -3.57 -3.70 -15.90
N GLY A 138 -2.39 -3.72 -15.28
CA GLY A 138 -1.60 -2.52 -15.02
C GLY A 138 -2.25 -1.61 -13.96
N ILE A 139 -2.09 -0.29 -14.11
CA ILE A 139 -2.67 0.69 -13.20
C ILE A 139 -4.19 0.73 -13.39
N VAL A 140 -4.92 0.32 -12.34
CA VAL A 140 -6.39 0.34 -12.32
C VAL A 140 -6.91 1.57 -11.59
N ASP A 141 -6.14 2.12 -10.65
CA ASP A 141 -6.45 3.37 -9.97
C ASP A 141 -5.17 4.18 -9.71
N ASP A 142 -5.22 5.48 -10.02
CA ASP A 142 -4.15 6.46 -9.86
C ASP A 142 -4.79 7.79 -9.43
N SER A 143 -5.03 7.89 -8.13
CA SER A 143 -5.85 8.94 -7.54
C SER A 143 -5.02 9.81 -6.59
N MET A 144 -5.40 11.09 -6.50
CA MET A 144 -4.84 12.01 -5.51
C MET A 144 -5.69 12.09 -4.24
N SER A 145 -6.88 11.47 -4.23
CA SER A 145 -7.85 11.57 -3.13
C SER A 145 -7.89 10.31 -2.27
N TYR A 146 -8.22 9.17 -2.87
CA TYR A 146 -8.29 7.87 -2.20
C TYR A 146 -8.35 6.72 -3.22
N VAL A 147 -8.10 5.49 -2.74
CA VAL A 147 -8.38 4.23 -3.46
C VAL A 147 -9.02 3.23 -2.50
N LEU A 148 -10.18 2.68 -2.88
CA LEU A 148 -10.86 1.62 -2.14
C LEU A 148 -10.76 0.29 -2.89
N TYR A 149 -10.32 -0.76 -2.21
CA TYR A 149 -10.40 -2.13 -2.69
C TYR A 149 -11.31 -2.96 -1.81
N GLU A 150 -12.32 -3.56 -2.42
CA GLU A 150 -13.23 -4.49 -1.75
C GLU A 150 -13.19 -5.84 -2.44
N LYS A 151 -12.94 -6.88 -1.67
CA LYS A 151 -13.13 -8.28 -2.06
C LYS A 151 -14.36 -8.79 -1.33
N LEU A 152 -15.46 -8.92 -2.07
CA LEU A 152 -16.68 -9.58 -1.61
C LEU A 152 -16.42 -11.09 -1.52
N GLU A 153 -16.75 -11.71 -0.39
CA GLU A 153 -16.81 -13.16 -0.33
C GLU A 153 -17.98 -13.66 -1.18
N ARG A 154 -17.74 -14.74 -1.94
CA ARG A 154 -18.63 -15.23 -2.98
C ARG A 154 -19.85 -16.01 -2.43
N SER A 155 -20.38 -15.63 -1.28
CA SER A 155 -21.44 -16.35 -0.55
C SER A 155 -22.83 -15.73 -0.64
N GLU A 156 -23.01 -14.57 -1.29
CA GLU A 156 -24.33 -13.92 -1.41
C GLU A 156 -24.82 -13.80 -2.86
N ILE A 157 -24.57 -14.82 -3.68
CA ILE A 157 -25.33 -15.05 -4.91
C ILE A 157 -25.91 -16.46 -4.83
N SER A 158 -26.95 -16.58 -3.99
CA SER A 158 -27.87 -17.72 -3.94
C SER A 158 -29.07 -17.45 -4.83
#